data_AF-A0A536BZZ3-F1
#
_entry.id   AF-A0A536BZZ3-F1
#
_cell.length_a   1.000
_cell.length_b   1.000
_cell.length_c   1.000
_cell.angle_alpha   90.00
_cell.angle_beta   90.00
_cell.angle_gamma   90.00
#
_symmetry.space_group_name_H-M   'P 1'
#
loop_
_entity.id
_entity.type
_entity.pdbx_description
1 polymer ?
#
loop_
_entity_poly.entity_id
_entity_poly.type
_entity_poly.pdbx_seq_one_letter_code
_entity_poly.pdbx_strand_id
1 'polypeptide(L)'
;NDKGYKLVGDQITPNWVNATGGTIFQQQFTAHKNINATVEANDGLANAVINVLKNSNVPAKKIPTTGQDATPEGMANVLTNFQCGSVYKAVYLEAQDAVAIATILRAGQTPPSALINGTTSPPSGTQGTQQPASLLVPIWVTTANMKDTVIKDNFVDKSALCSAAGAPACAAAGIS
;
A
#
# COMPACT_ATOMS: atom_id res chain seq x y z
N ASN A 1 18.20 12.91 -2.71
CA ASN A 1 17.72 12.81 -4.11
C ASN A 1 17.74 14.21 -4.72
N ASP A 2 17.46 14.33 -6.01
CA ASP A 2 17.55 15.60 -6.76
C ASP A 2 16.52 16.66 -6.30
N LYS A 3 15.59 16.28 -5.43
CA LYS A 3 14.60 17.15 -4.78
C LYS A 3 15.04 17.61 -3.37
N GLY A 4 16.28 17.33 -2.96
CA GLY A 4 16.83 17.77 -1.68
C GLY A 4 16.51 16.88 -0.47
N TYR A 5 15.84 15.73 -0.65
CA TYR A 5 15.59 14.80 0.45
C TYR A 5 16.84 13.96 0.75
N LYS A 6 17.13 13.76 2.03
CA LYS A 6 18.21 12.90 2.53
C LYS A 6 17.61 11.68 3.22
N LEU A 7 18.08 10.49 2.84
CA LEU A 7 17.78 9.25 3.57
C LEU A 7 18.48 9.28 4.92
N VAL A 8 17.71 9.15 6.00
CA VAL A 8 18.24 9.21 7.39
C VAL A 8 18.20 7.86 8.11
N GLY A 9 17.37 6.93 7.62
CA GLY A 9 17.29 5.56 8.09
C GLY A 9 16.65 4.70 7.02
N ASP A 10 17.11 3.46 6.90
CA ASP A 10 16.60 2.45 5.97
C ASP A 10 16.72 1.09 6.66
N GLN A 11 15.59 0.43 6.86
CA GLN A 11 15.48 -0.84 7.59
C GLN A 11 14.40 -1.70 6.95
N ILE A 12 14.71 -2.99 6.80
CA ILE A 12 13.76 -3.98 6.31
C ILE A 12 13.00 -4.53 7.51
N THR A 13 11.67 -4.50 7.48
CA THR A 13 10.86 -5.22 8.47
C THR A 13 10.79 -6.69 8.08
N PRO A 14 11.36 -7.62 8.87
CA PRO A 14 11.36 -9.03 8.54
C PRO A 14 9.93 -9.57 8.46
N ASN A 15 9.64 -10.31 7.40
CA ASN A 15 8.36 -11.02 7.20
C ASN A 15 7.11 -10.15 7.33
N TRP A 16 7.22 -8.84 7.10
CA TRP A 16 6.10 -7.90 7.23
C TRP A 16 5.44 -7.89 8.61
N VAL A 17 6.21 -8.23 9.66
CA VAL A 17 5.67 -8.25 11.04
C VAL A 17 5.48 -6.81 11.52
N ASN A 18 4.23 -6.33 11.50
CA ASN A 18 3.88 -4.94 11.83
C ASN A 18 4.40 -4.47 13.20
N ALA A 19 4.35 -5.34 14.23
CA ALA A 19 4.87 -5.00 15.56
C ALA A 19 6.39 -4.75 15.54
N THR A 20 7.12 -5.55 14.76
CA THR A 20 8.56 -5.35 14.53
C THR A 20 8.80 -4.05 13.76
N GLY A 21 8.01 -3.79 12.71
CA GLY A 21 8.08 -2.52 11.96
C GLY A 21 7.87 -1.28 12.83
N GLY A 22 6.87 -1.32 13.72
CA GLY A 22 6.64 -0.26 14.71
C GLY A 22 7.83 -0.08 15.66
N THR A 23 8.44 -1.17 16.13
CA THR A 23 9.64 -1.13 16.98
C THR A 23 10.83 -0.52 16.24
N ILE A 24 11.07 -0.94 14.99
CA ILE A 24 12.12 -0.40 14.12
C ILE A 24 11.91 1.10 13.94
N PHE A 25 10.71 1.53 13.55
CA PHE A 25 10.42 2.95 13.37
C PHE A 25 10.57 3.75 14.67
N GLN A 26 10.12 3.22 15.81
CA GLN A 26 10.28 3.88 17.10
C GLN A 26 11.77 4.14 17.45
N GLN A 27 12.65 3.18 17.14
CA GLN A 27 14.09 3.33 17.31
C GLN A 27 14.65 4.40 16.36
N GLN A 28 14.29 4.34 15.07
CA GLN A 28 14.72 5.32 14.06
C GLN A 28 14.22 6.74 14.41
N PHE A 29 12.97 6.89 14.84
CA PHE A 29 12.38 8.16 15.28
C PHE A 29 12.98 8.68 16.59
N THR A 30 13.62 7.81 17.37
CA THR A 30 14.42 8.22 18.54
C THR A 30 15.79 8.72 18.13
N ALA A 31 16.48 7.98 17.25
CA ALA A 31 17.82 8.33 16.77
C ALA A 31 17.84 9.53 15.82
N HIS A 32 16.79 9.72 15.02
CA HIS A 32 16.72 10.71 13.95
C HIS A 32 15.51 11.63 14.14
N LYS A 33 15.63 12.60 15.06
CA LYS A 33 14.57 13.58 15.35
C LYS A 33 14.20 14.49 14.17
N ASN A 34 14.98 14.45 13.10
CA ASN A 34 14.75 15.18 11.86
C ASN A 34 13.97 14.38 10.80
N ILE A 35 13.51 13.16 11.10
CA ILE A 35 12.56 12.44 10.23
C ILE A 35 11.32 13.31 10.01
N ASN A 36 11.02 13.59 8.74
CA ASN A 36 9.91 14.44 8.34
C ASN A 36 9.03 13.82 7.23
N ALA A 37 9.34 12.59 6.80
CA ALA A 37 8.55 11.76 5.90
C ALA A 37 8.94 10.30 6.11
N THR A 38 8.03 9.38 5.83
CA THR A 38 8.29 7.94 5.87
C THR A 38 7.75 7.26 4.61
N VAL A 39 8.44 6.21 4.18
CA VAL A 39 8.07 5.43 2.99
C VAL A 39 7.86 4.01 3.45
N GLU A 40 6.60 3.66 3.72
CA GLU A 40 6.23 2.33 4.18
C GLU A 40 5.74 1.50 3.00
N ALA A 41 6.20 0.25 2.97
CA ALA A 41 6.00 -0.63 1.83
C ALA A 41 4.61 -1.28 1.78
N ASN A 42 3.82 -1.18 2.87
CA ASN A 42 2.39 -1.52 2.88
C ASN A 42 1.63 -0.79 4.00
N ASP A 43 0.30 -0.92 4.00
CA ASP A 43 -0.59 -0.24 4.97
C ASP A 43 -0.44 -0.78 6.40
N GLY A 44 -0.04 -2.04 6.57
CA GLY A 44 0.23 -2.63 7.89
C GLY A 44 1.40 -1.95 8.60
N LEU A 45 2.51 -1.75 7.86
CA LEU A 45 3.68 -1.02 8.34
C LEU A 45 3.37 0.47 8.51
N ALA A 46 2.65 1.08 7.56
CA ALA A 46 2.15 2.45 7.67
C ALA A 46 1.36 2.66 8.97
N ASN A 47 0.45 1.76 9.30
CA ASN A 47 -0.33 1.84 10.53
C ASN A 47 0.55 1.73 11.79
N ALA A 48 1.56 0.85 11.78
CA ALA A 48 2.51 0.73 12.89
C ALA A 48 3.31 2.03 13.11
N VAL A 49 3.77 2.66 12.02
CA VAL A 49 4.44 3.97 12.05
C VAL A 49 3.50 5.06 12.56
N ILE A 50 2.28 5.14 12.03
CA ILE A 50 1.27 6.13 12.42
C ILE A 50 0.92 6.02 13.90
N ASN A 51 0.87 4.81 14.46
CA ASN A 51 0.66 4.62 15.90
C ASN A 51 1.80 5.20 16.74
N VAL A 52 3.06 4.99 16.33
CA VAL A 52 4.22 5.62 16.99
C VAL A 52 4.16 7.14 16.89
N LEU A 53 3.79 7.68 15.72
CA LEU A 53 3.62 9.11 15.50
C LEU A 53 2.54 9.70 16.41
N LYS A 54 1.35 9.06 16.47
CA LYS A 54 0.25 9.45 17.36
C LYS A 54 0.66 9.40 18.83
N ASN A 55 1.33 8.34 19.28
CA ASN A 55 1.85 8.22 20.64
C ASN A 55 2.92 9.28 20.97
N SER A 56 3.62 9.77 19.95
CA SER A 56 4.57 10.88 20.05
C SER A 56 3.92 12.26 19.87
N ASN A 57 2.58 12.34 19.88
CA ASN A 57 1.79 13.55 19.67
C ASN A 57 2.09 14.28 18.35
N VAL A 58 2.54 13.55 17.32
CA VAL A 58 2.72 14.11 15.98
C VAL A 58 1.34 14.27 15.32
N PRO A 59 0.93 15.49 14.95
CA PRO A 59 -0.39 15.70 14.36
C PRO A 59 -0.45 15.16 12.92
N ALA A 60 -1.66 14.86 12.44
CA ALA A 60 -1.91 14.52 11.05
C ALA A 60 -1.29 15.56 10.10
N LYS A 61 -0.93 15.13 8.87
CA LYS A 61 -0.21 15.92 7.86
C LYS A 61 1.22 16.37 8.21
N LYS A 62 1.72 16.15 9.44
CA LYS A 62 3.07 16.61 9.83
C LYS A 62 4.19 15.74 9.26
N ILE A 63 4.01 14.42 9.25
CA ILE A 63 4.94 13.45 8.66
C ILE A 63 4.16 12.68 7.60
N PRO A 64 4.37 12.97 6.30
CA PRO A 64 3.83 12.19 5.20
C PRO A 64 4.27 10.73 5.29
N THR A 65 3.32 9.80 5.21
CA THR A 65 3.54 8.34 5.29
C THR A 65 2.82 7.68 4.10
N THR A 66 3.52 6.81 3.37
CA THR A 66 2.94 6.04 2.25
C THR A 66 2.41 4.69 2.71
N GLY A 67 1.71 3.98 1.83
CA GLY A 67 1.35 2.58 2.03
C GLY A 67 0.97 1.88 0.72
N GLN A 68 0.53 0.65 0.84
CA GLN A 68 0.13 -0.24 -0.25
C GLN A 68 -0.84 -1.28 0.31
N ASP A 69 -1.71 -1.82 -0.55
CA ASP A 69 -2.74 -2.84 -0.34
C ASP A 69 -4.16 -2.29 -0.14
N ALA A 70 -4.29 -0.98 0.13
CA ALA A 70 -5.55 -0.30 0.39
C ALA A 70 -6.44 -0.99 1.43
N THR A 71 -5.84 -1.35 2.57
CA THR A 71 -6.57 -1.97 3.68
C THR A 71 -7.59 -0.99 4.26
N PRO A 72 -8.64 -1.48 4.96
CA PRO A 72 -9.60 -0.60 5.63
C PRO A 72 -8.93 0.41 6.56
N GLU A 73 -7.94 0.00 7.34
CA GLU A 73 -7.17 0.90 8.22
C GLU A 73 -6.32 1.89 7.44
N GLY A 74 -5.69 1.47 6.34
CA GLY A 74 -4.95 2.35 5.44
C GLY A 74 -5.86 3.43 4.87
N MET A 75 -7.05 3.06 4.39
CA MET A 75 -8.04 4.00 3.86
C MET A 75 -8.58 4.94 4.94
N ALA A 76 -8.79 4.46 6.17
CA ALA A 76 -9.16 5.31 7.29
C ALA A 76 -8.03 6.31 7.64
N ASN A 77 -6.77 5.88 7.61
CA ASN A 77 -5.62 6.75 7.81
C ASN A 77 -5.48 7.80 6.69
N VAL A 78 -5.85 7.47 5.45
CA VAL A 78 -5.91 8.43 4.33
C VAL A 78 -7.02 9.48 4.57
N LEU A 79 -8.23 9.04 4.93
CA LEU A 79 -9.35 9.95 5.24
C LEU A 79 -9.06 10.86 6.44
N THR A 80 -8.32 10.36 7.42
CA THR A 80 -7.91 11.11 8.62
C THR A 80 -6.60 11.88 8.45
N ASN A 81 -6.01 11.88 7.24
CA ASN A 81 -4.80 12.60 6.86
C ASN A 81 -3.51 12.18 7.59
N PHE A 82 -3.47 10.97 8.16
CA PHE A 82 -2.24 10.37 8.71
C PHE A 82 -1.44 9.63 7.65
N GLN A 83 -2.07 9.23 6.55
CA GLN A 83 -1.42 8.56 5.42
C GLN A 83 -1.70 9.34 4.13
N CYS A 84 -0.71 9.46 3.25
CA CYS A 84 -0.83 10.22 2.01
C CYS A 84 -1.68 9.52 0.96
N GLY A 85 -1.71 8.19 1.02
CA GLY A 85 -2.42 7.33 0.09
C GLY A 85 -1.95 5.89 0.26
N SER A 86 -2.56 5.01 -0.53
CA SER A 86 -2.15 3.60 -0.62
C SER A 86 -2.19 3.15 -2.07
N VAL A 87 -1.26 2.28 -2.44
CA VAL A 87 -1.29 1.59 -3.73
C VAL A 87 -2.34 0.47 -3.67
N TYR A 88 -3.48 0.69 -4.32
CA TYR A 88 -4.51 -0.32 -4.54
C TYR A 88 -4.10 -1.28 -5.67
N LYS A 89 -4.13 -2.57 -5.35
CA LYS A 89 -3.94 -3.66 -6.31
C LYS A 89 -5.26 -4.45 -6.33
N ALA A 90 -5.95 -4.42 -7.46
CA ALA A 90 -7.23 -5.09 -7.62
C ALA A 90 -7.05 -6.62 -7.60
N VAL A 91 -7.11 -7.22 -6.41
CA VAL A 91 -6.88 -8.67 -6.21
C VAL A 91 -7.81 -9.51 -7.07
N TYR A 92 -9.03 -9.04 -7.35
CA TYR A 92 -9.96 -9.75 -8.23
C TYR A 92 -9.47 -9.84 -9.68
N LEU A 93 -8.79 -8.81 -10.20
CA LEU A 93 -8.15 -8.85 -11.53
C LEU A 93 -6.94 -9.77 -11.52
N GLU A 94 -6.13 -9.73 -10.46
CA GLU A 94 -4.97 -10.60 -10.31
C GLU A 94 -5.38 -12.08 -10.27
N ALA A 95 -6.46 -12.40 -9.54
CA ALA A 95 -7.03 -13.74 -9.51
C ALA A 95 -7.59 -14.17 -10.88
N GLN A 96 -8.25 -13.27 -11.61
CA GLN A 96 -8.77 -13.56 -12.96
C GLN A 96 -7.64 -13.89 -13.93
N ASP A 97 -6.58 -13.08 -13.95
CA ASP A 97 -5.39 -13.31 -14.79
C ASP A 97 -4.71 -14.63 -14.43
N ALA A 98 -4.50 -14.88 -13.13
CA ALA A 98 -3.87 -16.11 -12.66
C ALA A 98 -4.66 -17.35 -13.07
N VAL A 99 -5.98 -17.33 -12.92
CA VAL A 99 -6.86 -18.44 -13.34
C VAL A 99 -6.83 -18.61 -14.85
N ALA A 100 -6.92 -17.52 -15.63
CA ALA A 100 -6.87 -17.59 -17.09
C ALA A 100 -5.56 -18.22 -17.59
N ILE A 101 -4.42 -17.75 -17.08
CA ILE A 101 -3.10 -18.29 -17.42
C ILE A 101 -3.00 -19.77 -17.04
N ALA A 102 -3.41 -20.13 -15.81
CA ALA A 102 -3.36 -21.51 -15.34
C ALA A 102 -4.23 -22.45 -16.18
N THR A 103 -5.43 -22.01 -16.58
CA THR A 103 -6.32 -22.80 -17.45
C THR A 103 -5.71 -23.04 -18.83
N ILE A 104 -5.12 -22.01 -19.45
CA ILE A 104 -4.48 -22.12 -20.77
C ILE A 104 -3.29 -23.07 -20.71
N LEU A 105 -2.41 -22.90 -19.71
CA LEU A 105 -1.25 -23.77 -19.52
C LEU A 105 -1.67 -25.22 -19.25
N ARG A 106 -2.72 -25.43 -18.45
CA ARG A 106 -3.26 -26.77 -18.16
C ARG A 106 -3.82 -27.45 -19.41
N ALA A 107 -4.33 -26.67 -20.37
CA ALA A 107 -4.75 -27.17 -21.68
C ALA A 107 -3.57 -27.44 -22.65
N GLY A 108 -2.32 -27.27 -22.21
CA GLY A 108 -1.12 -27.42 -23.05
C GLY A 108 -0.94 -26.29 -24.07
N GLN A 109 -1.64 -25.17 -23.87
CA GLN A 109 -1.61 -24.02 -24.78
C GLN A 109 -0.70 -22.91 -24.22
N THR A 110 -0.24 -22.04 -25.12
CA THR A 110 0.56 -20.86 -24.77
C THR A 110 -0.37 -19.69 -24.44
N PRO A 111 -0.23 -19.03 -23.28
CA PRO A 111 -0.95 -17.79 -22.98
C PRO A 111 -0.75 -16.72 -24.07
N PRO A 112 -1.81 -16.05 -24.52
CA PRO A 112 -1.69 -15.04 -25.58
C PRO A 112 -0.88 -13.84 -25.11
N SER A 113 -0.20 -13.16 -26.04
CA SER A 113 0.57 -11.94 -25.77
C SER A 113 -0.28 -10.77 -25.25
N ALA A 114 -1.59 -10.80 -25.49
CA ALA A 114 -2.53 -9.85 -24.89
C ALA A 114 -2.63 -9.99 -23.36
N LEU A 115 -2.32 -11.17 -22.82
CA LEU A 115 -2.32 -11.46 -21.38
C LEU A 115 -0.91 -11.40 -20.80
N ILE A 116 0.10 -11.85 -21.56
CA ILE A 116 1.51 -11.77 -21.16
C ILE A 116 2.12 -10.47 -21.69
N ASN A 117 1.99 -9.41 -20.90
CA ASN A 117 2.33 -8.04 -21.28
C ASN A 117 3.71 -7.57 -20.77
N GLY A 118 4.47 -8.43 -20.09
CA GLY A 118 5.77 -8.05 -19.54
C GLY A 118 6.62 -9.23 -19.10
N THR A 119 7.65 -8.91 -18.31
CA THR A 119 8.53 -9.88 -17.67
C THR A 119 8.78 -9.51 -16.22
N THR A 120 9.12 -10.50 -15.40
CA THR A 120 9.55 -10.31 -14.01
C THR A 120 10.84 -11.07 -13.75
N SER A 121 11.69 -10.54 -12.87
CA SER A 121 12.95 -11.16 -12.47
C SER A 121 12.90 -11.48 -10.97
N PRO A 122 13.59 -12.56 -10.53
CA PRO A 122 13.74 -12.82 -9.09
C PRO A 122 14.32 -11.61 -8.36
N PRO A 123 13.90 -11.34 -7.11
CA PRO A 123 14.53 -10.32 -6.28
C PRO A 123 16.02 -10.60 -6.07
N SER A 124 16.79 -9.55 -5.76
CA SER A 124 18.22 -9.69 -5.44
C SER A 124 18.45 -10.76 -4.35
N GLY A 125 19.39 -11.66 -4.59
CA GLY A 125 19.69 -12.79 -3.70
C GLY A 125 18.77 -14.01 -3.86
N THR A 126 17.77 -13.98 -4.75
CA THR A 126 16.92 -15.14 -5.05
C THR A 126 17.40 -15.82 -6.34
N GLN A 127 17.58 -17.15 -6.32
CA GLN A 127 17.91 -17.91 -7.53
C GLN A 127 16.74 -17.95 -8.51
N GLY A 128 17.05 -17.84 -9.81
CA GLY A 128 16.07 -17.98 -10.89
C GLY A 128 16.47 -17.19 -12.13
N THR A 129 15.59 -17.18 -13.12
CA THR A 129 15.75 -16.41 -14.36
C THR A 129 14.52 -15.56 -14.62
N GLN A 130 14.66 -14.53 -15.47
CA GLN A 130 13.53 -13.71 -15.91
C GLN A 130 12.43 -14.58 -16.55
N GLN A 131 11.18 -14.32 -16.17
CA GLN A 131 10.00 -15.04 -16.65
C GLN A 131 9.00 -14.10 -17.33
N PRO A 132 8.20 -14.60 -18.30
CA PRO A 132 7.04 -13.86 -18.80
C PRO A 132 6.02 -13.60 -17.69
N ALA A 133 5.33 -12.46 -17.75
CA ALA A 133 4.41 -12.02 -16.70
C ALA A 133 3.16 -11.34 -17.30
N SER A 134 2.04 -11.45 -16.58
CA SER A 134 0.97 -10.47 -16.64
C SER A 134 1.21 -9.44 -15.52
N LEU A 135 1.43 -8.18 -15.90
CA LEU A 135 1.64 -7.05 -15.00
C LEU A 135 0.40 -6.15 -15.04
N LEU A 136 -0.41 -6.24 -14.00
CA LEU A 136 -1.57 -5.37 -13.81
C LEU A 136 -1.12 -3.97 -13.36
N VAL A 137 -1.92 -2.97 -13.71
CA VAL A 137 -1.65 -1.57 -13.35
C VAL A 137 -2.20 -1.30 -11.94
N PRO A 138 -1.35 -1.02 -10.94
CA PRO A 138 -1.82 -0.62 -9.63
C PRO A 138 -2.30 0.84 -9.64
N ILE A 139 -3.15 1.20 -8.68
CA ILE A 139 -3.76 2.54 -8.59
C ILE A 139 -3.34 3.21 -7.30
N TRP A 140 -2.78 4.43 -7.37
CA TRP A 140 -2.55 5.24 -6.18
C TRP A 140 -3.86 5.85 -5.68
N VAL A 141 -4.32 5.41 -4.51
CA VAL A 141 -5.58 5.83 -3.90
C VAL A 141 -5.33 6.92 -2.87
N THR A 142 -6.10 8.00 -3.00
CA THR A 142 -6.14 9.17 -2.11
C THR A 142 -7.60 9.52 -1.83
N THR A 143 -7.86 10.52 -0.99
CA THR A 143 -9.23 11.02 -0.76
C THR A 143 -9.93 11.47 -2.05
N ALA A 144 -9.18 11.88 -3.08
CA ALA A 144 -9.74 12.37 -4.34
C ALA A 144 -10.34 11.28 -5.25
N ASN A 145 -9.90 10.03 -5.12
CA ASN A 145 -10.33 8.93 -5.99
C ASN A 145 -10.75 7.65 -5.22
N MET A 146 -10.77 7.67 -3.88
CA MET A 146 -11.15 6.52 -3.07
C MET A 146 -12.56 6.00 -3.39
N LYS A 147 -13.50 6.91 -3.63
CA LYS A 147 -14.87 6.58 -4.03
C LYS A 147 -14.92 5.78 -5.33
N ASP A 148 -14.16 6.21 -6.34
CA ASP A 148 -14.21 5.65 -7.70
C ASP A 148 -13.29 4.44 -7.90
N THR A 149 -12.60 4.02 -6.84
CA THR A 149 -11.68 2.88 -6.84
C THR A 149 -12.15 1.84 -5.82
N VAL A 150 -11.54 1.79 -4.63
CA VAL A 150 -11.75 0.73 -3.64
C VAL A 150 -13.19 0.64 -3.12
N ILE A 151 -13.95 1.74 -3.14
CA ILE A 151 -15.37 1.73 -2.75
C ILE A 151 -16.24 1.25 -3.91
N LYS A 152 -16.02 1.78 -5.13
CA LYS A 152 -16.73 1.34 -6.34
C LYS A 152 -16.55 -0.16 -6.60
N ASP A 153 -15.35 -0.67 -6.37
CA ASP A 153 -15.01 -2.07 -6.57
C ASP A 153 -15.48 -2.97 -5.40
N ASN A 154 -16.10 -2.39 -4.37
CA ASN A 154 -16.46 -3.06 -3.11
C ASN A 154 -15.28 -3.78 -2.45
N PHE A 155 -14.06 -3.27 -2.68
CA PHE A 155 -12.84 -3.81 -2.09
C PHE A 155 -12.73 -3.46 -0.61
N VAL A 156 -13.18 -2.25 -0.24
CA VAL A 156 -13.32 -1.81 1.15
C VAL A 156 -14.80 -1.59 1.45
N ASP A 157 -15.26 -2.18 2.56
CA ASP A 157 -16.63 -1.95 3.02
C ASP A 157 -16.81 -0.48 3.45
N LYS A 158 -17.71 0.21 2.75
CA LYS A 158 -18.01 1.63 2.99
C LYS A 158 -18.46 1.89 4.43
N SER A 159 -19.32 1.03 4.97
CA SER A 159 -19.94 1.25 6.28
C SER A 159 -18.93 1.12 7.41
N ALA A 160 -18.07 0.11 7.34
CA ALA A 160 -16.96 -0.11 8.27
C ALA A 160 -15.94 1.02 8.17
N LEU A 161 -15.58 1.43 6.94
CA LEU A 161 -14.64 2.54 6.72
C LEU A 161 -15.14 3.84 7.35
N CYS A 162 -16.40 4.22 7.12
CA CYS A 162 -16.93 5.48 7.65
C CYS A 162 -17.21 5.42 9.15
N SER A 163 -17.42 4.22 9.71
CA SER A 163 -17.45 4.02 11.16
C SER A 163 -16.07 4.24 11.78
N ALA A 164 -15.00 3.78 11.13
CA ALA A 164 -13.62 3.91 11.61
C ALA A 164 -13.03 5.33 11.39
N ALA A 165 -13.23 5.92 10.22
CA ALA A 165 -12.68 7.22 9.85
C ALA A 165 -13.54 8.41 10.32
N GLY A 166 -14.82 8.17 10.62
CA GLY A 166 -15.82 9.17 10.95
C GLY A 166 -16.59 9.67 9.73
N ALA A 167 -17.91 9.81 9.90
CA ALA A 167 -18.82 10.25 8.84
C ALA A 167 -18.42 11.59 8.18
N PRO A 168 -17.93 12.62 8.90
CA PRO A 168 -17.50 13.86 8.26
C PRO A 168 -16.31 13.67 7.30
N ALA A 169 -15.35 12.80 7.65
CA ALA A 169 -14.19 12.54 6.80
C ALA A 169 -14.59 11.81 5.51
N CYS A 170 -15.49 10.82 5.63
CA CYS A 170 -16.08 10.14 4.48
C CYS A 170 -16.87 11.10 3.58
N ALA A 171 -17.76 11.92 4.17
CA ALA A 171 -18.57 12.88 3.42
C ALA A 171 -17.72 13.89 2.65
N ALA A 172 -16.62 14.38 3.25
CA ALA A 172 -15.67 15.27 2.58
C ALA A 172 -14.96 14.61 1.38
N ALA A 173 -14.83 13.27 1.37
CA ALA A 173 -14.31 12.49 0.26
C ALA A 173 -15.40 12.01 -0.72
N GLY A 174 -16.66 12.47 -0.56
CA GLY A 174 -17.79 12.06 -1.39
C GLY A 174 -18.27 10.63 -1.16
N ILE A 175 -17.88 10.03 -0.04
CA ILE A 175 -18.26 8.69 0.40
C ILE A 175 -19.45 8.84 1.36
N SER A 176 -20.64 8.53 0.89
CA SER A 176 -21.91 8.60 1.65
C SER A 176 -22.71 7.35 1.43
#